data_AF-A0A7C3XUD0-F1
#
_entry.id   AF-A0A7C3XUD0-F1
#
_cell.length_a   1.000
_cell.length_b   1.000
_cell.length_c   1.000
_cell.angle_alpha   90.00
_cell.angle_beta   90.00
_cell.angle_gamma   90.00
#
_symmetry.space_group_name_H-M   'P 1'
#
loop_
_entity.id
_entity.type
_entity.pdbx_description
1 polymer ?
#
loop_
_entity_poly.entity_id
_entity_poly.type
_entity_poly.pdbx_seq_one_letter_code
_entity_poly.pdbx_strand_id
1 'polypeptide(L)'
;QEYRKTISRYLNWIQTNNESIKILPYVQAINGGTVVDDRMIGTIISITYSTKPFSLEKPIIGFAISSDCVKVSARASPGLVKKGLNLGSLIKEAAEKFGGAGGGHNIAAGAQIPIGTEEAFLQHLNELISKNIGEGHAD
;
A
#
# COMPACT_ATOMS: atom_id res chain seq x y z
N GLN A 1 -9.81 -8.84 -23.42
CA GLN A 1 -9.05 -10.09 -23.19
C GLN A 1 -7.61 -9.81 -22.71
N GLU A 2 -6.98 -8.75 -23.20
CA GLU A 2 -5.61 -8.35 -22.84
C GLU A 2 -5.46 -7.90 -21.37
N TYR A 3 -6.40 -7.11 -20.84
CA TYR A 3 -6.36 -6.62 -19.44
C TYR A 3 -6.25 -7.75 -18.40
N ARG A 4 -7.03 -8.83 -18.54
CA ARG A 4 -6.95 -10.00 -17.64
C ARG A 4 -5.60 -10.71 -17.75
N LYS A 5 -5.06 -10.85 -18.98
CA LYS A 5 -3.73 -11.43 -19.20
C LYS A 5 -2.64 -10.59 -18.52
N THR A 6 -2.75 -9.27 -18.58
CA THR A 6 -1.83 -8.33 -17.91
C THR A 6 -1.88 -8.49 -16.39
N ILE A 7 -3.07 -8.57 -15.80
CA ILE A 7 -3.23 -8.84 -14.36
C ILE A 7 -2.56 -10.17 -14.00
N SER A 8 -2.87 -11.25 -14.71
CA SER A 8 -2.27 -12.57 -14.45
C SER A 8 -0.74 -12.55 -14.54
N ARG A 9 -0.17 -11.79 -15.49
CA ARG A 9 1.28 -11.60 -15.61
C ARG A 9 1.87 -10.93 -14.37
N TYR A 10 1.25 -9.85 -13.89
CA TYR A 10 1.73 -9.14 -12.69
C TYR A 10 1.59 -9.97 -11.43
N LEU A 11 0.47 -10.68 -11.27
CA LEU A 11 0.27 -11.58 -10.13
C LEU A 11 1.33 -12.70 -10.12
N ASN A 12 1.61 -13.31 -11.27
CA ASN A 12 2.66 -14.32 -11.38
C ASN A 12 4.04 -13.74 -11.03
N TRP A 13 4.37 -12.55 -11.55
CA TRP A 13 5.65 -11.90 -11.25
C TRP A 13 5.82 -11.66 -9.75
N ILE A 14 4.79 -11.12 -9.06
CA ILE A 14 4.81 -10.88 -7.61
C ILE A 14 5.00 -12.20 -6.84
N GLN A 15 4.30 -13.26 -7.23
CA GLN A 15 4.40 -14.57 -6.58
C GLN A 15 5.80 -15.21 -6.73
N THR A 16 6.48 -14.94 -7.84
CA THR A 16 7.84 -15.43 -8.08
C THR A 16 8.93 -14.52 -7.53
N ASN A 17 8.62 -13.26 -7.25
CA ASN A 17 9.57 -12.26 -6.78
C ASN A 17 9.27 -11.85 -5.33
N ASN A 18 9.70 -12.67 -4.37
CA ASN A 18 9.42 -12.46 -2.95
C ASN A 18 9.98 -11.13 -2.41
N GLU A 19 11.04 -10.58 -3.01
CA GLU A 19 11.61 -9.27 -2.63
C GLU A 19 10.65 -8.11 -2.92
N SER A 20 9.68 -8.30 -3.81
CA SER A 20 8.61 -7.32 -4.06
C SER A 20 7.63 -7.23 -2.90
N ILE A 21 7.61 -8.20 -1.97
CA ILE A 21 6.66 -8.26 -0.87
C ILE A 21 7.35 -7.85 0.42
N LYS A 22 6.72 -6.93 1.17
CA LYS A 22 7.16 -6.54 2.49
C LYS A 22 6.03 -6.65 3.50
N ILE A 23 6.28 -7.33 4.62
CA ILE A 23 5.31 -7.49 5.70
C ILE A 23 5.93 -6.89 6.96
N LEU A 24 5.36 -5.78 7.43
CA LEU A 24 5.72 -5.12 8.68
C LEU A 24 4.63 -5.41 9.74
N PRO A 25 4.85 -5.05 11.01
CA PRO A 25 3.89 -5.32 12.08
C PRO A 25 2.50 -4.73 11.83
N TYR A 26 2.39 -3.53 11.26
CA TYR A 26 1.12 -2.82 11.08
C TYR A 26 0.73 -2.55 9.63
N VAL A 27 1.63 -2.78 8.68
CA VAL A 27 1.36 -2.62 7.23
C VAL A 27 1.98 -3.77 6.44
N GLN A 28 1.46 -4.00 5.25
CA GLN A 28 2.07 -4.89 4.25
C GLN A 28 2.10 -4.19 2.90
N ALA A 29 3.04 -4.56 2.04
CA ALA A 29 3.24 -3.89 0.77
C ALA A 29 3.68 -4.79 -0.37
N ILE A 30 3.37 -4.33 -1.58
CA ILE A 30 3.92 -4.81 -2.84
C ILE A 30 4.68 -3.65 -3.49
N ASN A 31 5.96 -3.84 -3.79
CA ASN A 31 6.73 -2.95 -4.64
C ASN A 31 6.76 -3.50 -6.08
N GLY A 32 5.96 -2.89 -6.96
CA GLY A 32 5.88 -3.23 -8.37
C GLY A 32 7.02 -2.68 -9.23
N GLY A 33 7.86 -1.80 -8.68
CA GLY A 33 8.95 -1.15 -9.40
C GLY A 33 8.48 -0.56 -10.74
N THR A 34 9.25 -0.81 -11.80
CA THR A 34 8.88 -0.49 -13.19
C THR A 34 8.15 -1.62 -13.91
N VAL A 35 7.94 -2.77 -13.24
CA VAL A 35 7.33 -3.96 -13.84
C VAL A 35 5.81 -3.84 -13.87
N VAL A 36 5.21 -3.44 -12.74
CA VAL A 36 3.77 -3.24 -12.62
C VAL A 36 3.43 -1.81 -13.04
N ASP A 37 2.50 -1.68 -13.99
CA ASP A 37 1.99 -0.39 -14.44
C ASP A 37 1.37 0.40 -13.28
N ASP A 38 1.72 1.69 -13.19
CA ASP A 38 1.31 2.59 -12.11
C ASP A 38 -0.22 2.80 -12.03
N ARG A 39 -0.94 2.61 -13.14
CA ARG A 39 -2.41 2.64 -13.20
C ARG A 39 -3.03 1.34 -12.70
N MET A 40 -2.27 0.25 -12.68
CA MET A 40 -2.76 -1.08 -12.31
C MET A 40 -2.39 -1.49 -10.89
N ILE A 41 -1.42 -0.84 -10.23
CA ILE A 41 -0.97 -1.21 -8.89
C ILE A 41 -2.12 -1.28 -7.87
N GLY A 42 -3.06 -0.33 -7.93
CA GLY A 42 -4.26 -0.32 -7.09
C GLY A 42 -5.18 -1.51 -7.31
N THR A 43 -5.32 -2.00 -8.55
CA THR A 43 -6.07 -3.22 -8.87
C THR A 43 -5.35 -4.46 -8.36
N ILE A 44 -4.03 -4.53 -8.55
CA ILE A 44 -3.21 -5.66 -8.11
C ILE A 44 -3.26 -5.86 -6.59
N ILE A 45 -3.08 -4.78 -5.81
CA ILE A 45 -3.20 -4.89 -4.35
C ILE A 45 -4.61 -5.24 -3.91
N SER A 46 -5.65 -4.81 -4.62
CA SER A 46 -7.05 -5.14 -4.29
C SER A 46 -7.34 -6.63 -4.51
N ILE A 47 -6.78 -7.24 -5.55
CA ILE A 47 -6.95 -8.67 -5.86
C ILE A 47 -6.16 -9.55 -4.87
N THR A 48 -4.94 -9.12 -4.53
CA THR A 48 -4.03 -9.92 -3.68
C THR A 48 -4.30 -9.79 -2.19
N TYR A 49 -5.03 -8.75 -1.76
CA TYR A 49 -5.19 -8.42 -0.34
C TYR A 49 -5.70 -9.58 0.53
N SER A 50 -6.65 -10.37 0.03
CA SER A 50 -7.24 -11.50 0.76
C SER A 50 -6.52 -12.83 0.49
N THR A 51 -5.31 -12.81 -0.06
CA THR A 51 -4.54 -14.00 -0.44
C THR A 51 -3.21 -14.03 0.29
N LYS A 52 -2.72 -15.23 0.64
CA LYS A 52 -1.41 -15.36 1.29
C LYS A 52 -0.29 -14.81 0.37
N PRO A 53 0.74 -14.16 0.94
CA PRO A 53 1.02 -14.03 2.38
C PRO A 53 0.31 -12.85 3.07
N PHE A 54 -0.55 -12.12 2.38
CA PHE A 54 -1.26 -10.96 2.93
C PHE A 54 -2.43 -11.38 3.84
N SER A 55 -2.78 -10.49 4.76
CA SER A 55 -3.95 -10.65 5.64
C SER A 55 -4.78 -9.36 5.74
N LEU A 56 -6.06 -9.50 6.09
CA LEU A 56 -6.99 -8.37 6.25
C LEU A 56 -6.83 -7.63 7.60
N GLU A 57 -5.91 -8.08 8.46
CA GLU A 57 -5.59 -7.44 9.74
C GLU A 57 -4.64 -6.25 9.61
N LYS A 58 -4.06 -6.04 8.41
CA LYS A 58 -3.16 -4.92 8.10
C LYS A 58 -3.59 -4.29 6.78
N PRO A 59 -3.52 -2.97 6.59
CA PRO A 59 -3.70 -2.37 5.26
C PRO A 59 -2.59 -2.82 4.32
N ILE A 60 -2.93 -2.94 3.03
CA ILE A 60 -1.98 -3.25 1.96
C ILE A 60 -1.65 -2.00 1.15
N ILE A 61 -0.36 -1.80 0.89
CA ILE A 61 0.20 -0.68 0.13
C ILE A 61 0.82 -1.22 -1.16
N GLY A 62 0.62 -0.52 -2.27
CA GLY A 62 1.21 -0.83 -3.56
C GLY A 62 2.03 0.34 -4.05
N PHE A 63 3.28 0.08 -4.44
CA PHE A 63 4.17 1.05 -5.06
C PHE A 63 4.40 0.69 -6.52
N ALA A 64 4.40 1.69 -7.40
CA ALA A 64 4.81 1.55 -8.79
C ALA A 64 5.52 2.83 -9.25
N ILE A 65 6.66 2.66 -9.92
CA ILE A 65 7.44 3.77 -10.46
C ILE A 65 6.70 4.30 -11.69
N SER A 66 6.39 5.60 -11.64
CA SER A 66 5.92 6.39 -12.78
C SER A 66 7.09 7.21 -13.35
N SER A 67 6.83 8.10 -14.30
CA SER A 67 7.89 8.82 -15.02
C SER A 67 8.82 9.64 -14.12
N ASP A 68 8.28 10.33 -13.10
CA ASP A 68 8.98 11.29 -12.24
C ASP A 68 8.78 11.03 -10.74
N CYS A 69 7.91 10.09 -10.38
CA CYS A 69 7.52 9.81 -9.00
C CYS A 69 7.15 8.34 -8.83
N VAL A 70 6.92 7.94 -7.59
CA VAL A 70 6.31 6.65 -7.24
C VAL A 70 4.84 6.88 -6.94
N LYS A 71 3.96 6.16 -7.62
CA LYS A 71 2.57 6.08 -7.23
C LYS A 71 2.37 5.08 -6.12
N VAL A 72 1.68 5.53 -5.09
CA VAL A 72 1.26 4.75 -3.94
C VAL A 72 -0.24 4.53 -4.01
N SER A 73 -0.67 3.28 -3.84
CA SER A 73 -2.08 2.92 -3.63
C SER A 73 -2.22 2.18 -2.31
N ALA A 74 -3.25 2.49 -1.52
CA ALA A 74 -3.51 1.85 -0.25
C ALA A 74 -4.93 1.29 -0.19
N ARG A 75 -5.10 0.12 0.46
CA ARG A 75 -6.40 -0.50 0.75
C ARG A 75 -6.44 -0.99 2.19
N ALA A 76 -7.57 -0.78 2.86
CA ALA A 76 -7.86 -1.30 4.18
C ALA A 76 -9.09 -2.20 4.14
N SER A 77 -9.15 -3.15 5.07
CA SER A 77 -10.35 -3.96 5.29
C SER A 77 -11.42 -3.15 6.02
N PRO A 78 -12.72 -3.49 5.87
CA PRO A 78 -13.77 -2.86 6.67
C PRO A 78 -13.56 -3.03 8.19
N GLY A 79 -12.92 -4.12 8.62
CA GLY A 79 -12.59 -4.34 10.04
C GLY A 79 -11.60 -3.33 10.58
N LEU A 80 -10.57 -2.98 9.80
CA LEU A 80 -9.61 -1.93 10.15
C LEU A 80 -10.25 -0.55 10.23
N VAL A 81 -11.12 -0.22 9.27
CA VAL A 81 -11.87 1.05 9.28
C VAL A 81 -12.76 1.16 10.53
N LYS A 82 -13.42 0.07 10.92
CA LYS A 82 -14.20 0.01 12.17
C LYS A 82 -13.35 0.19 13.43
N LYS A 83 -12.07 -0.19 13.38
CA LYS A 83 -11.08 0.05 14.45
C LYS A 83 -10.54 1.49 14.45
N GLY A 84 -11.08 2.38 13.62
CA GLY A 84 -10.67 3.80 13.57
C GLY A 84 -9.62 4.13 12.50
N LEU A 85 -9.16 3.15 11.71
CA LEU A 85 -8.17 3.41 10.67
C LEU A 85 -8.74 4.33 9.58
N ASN A 86 -8.04 5.43 9.31
CA ASN A 86 -8.32 6.31 8.18
C ASN A 86 -7.09 6.41 7.26
N LEU A 87 -7.10 5.63 6.17
CA LEU A 87 -5.99 5.66 5.20
C LEU A 87 -5.83 7.02 4.53
N GLY A 88 -6.92 7.74 4.25
CA GLY A 88 -6.86 9.04 3.59
C GLY A 88 -6.01 10.04 4.35
N SER A 89 -6.23 10.17 5.66
CA SER A 89 -5.45 11.08 6.51
C SER A 89 -4.01 10.60 6.69
N LEU A 90 -3.80 9.31 6.96
CA LEU A 90 -2.46 8.76 7.23
C LEU A 90 -1.55 8.77 5.99
N ILE A 91 -2.11 8.48 4.81
CA ILE A 91 -1.37 8.55 3.55
C ILE A 91 -1.02 10.00 3.19
N LYS A 92 -1.93 10.94 3.45
CA LYS A 92 -1.65 12.37 3.24
C LYS A 92 -0.48 12.83 4.12
N GLU A 93 -0.56 12.58 5.42
CA GLU A 93 0.49 12.94 6.37
C GLU A 93 1.85 12.30 5.99
N ALA A 94 1.84 11.01 5.69
CA ALA A 94 3.05 10.31 5.26
C ALA A 94 3.63 10.90 3.97
N ALA A 95 2.80 11.19 2.97
CA ALA A 95 3.28 11.70 1.68
C ALA A 95 3.90 13.10 1.82
N GLU A 96 3.25 13.99 2.58
CA GLU A 96 3.74 15.36 2.82
C GLU A 96 5.13 15.36 3.48
N LYS A 97 5.39 14.43 4.41
CA LYS A 97 6.72 14.29 5.05
C LYS A 97 7.85 13.99 4.06
N PHE A 98 7.58 13.25 2.99
CA PHE A 98 8.57 12.89 1.97
C PHE A 98 8.56 13.84 0.76
N GLY A 99 7.90 15.01 0.87
CA GLY A 99 7.80 15.97 -0.24
C GLY A 99 6.84 15.53 -1.35
N GLY A 100 5.97 14.57 -1.05
CA GLY A 100 4.92 14.09 -1.93
C GLY A 100 3.56 14.72 -1.62
N ALA A 101 2.53 14.22 -2.30
CA ALA A 101 1.14 14.59 -2.06
C ALA A 101 0.26 13.34 -2.05
N GLY A 102 -0.75 13.33 -1.19
CA GLY A 102 -1.64 12.17 -1.05
C GLY A 102 -2.97 12.49 -0.40
N GLY A 103 -3.84 11.49 -0.37
CA GLY A 103 -5.16 11.59 0.25
C GLY A 103 -6.09 10.47 -0.20
N GLY A 104 -7.36 10.58 0.20
CA GLY A 104 -8.41 9.64 -0.16
C GLY A 104 -9.40 9.43 0.97
N HIS A 105 -9.97 8.24 1.01
CA HIS A 105 -10.97 7.84 2.00
C HIS A 105 -10.36 6.92 3.06
N ASN A 106 -11.10 6.66 4.12
CA ASN A 106 -10.69 5.75 5.19
C ASN A 106 -10.28 4.35 4.70
N ILE A 107 -10.99 3.81 3.69
CA ILE A 107 -10.79 2.46 3.17
C ILE A 107 -9.80 2.38 2.00
N ALA A 108 -9.61 3.47 1.27
CA ALA A 108 -8.80 3.50 0.06
C ALA A 108 -8.22 4.90 -0.16
N ALA A 109 -6.91 4.96 -0.34
CA ALA A 109 -6.16 6.20 -0.53
C ALA A 109 -5.04 6.00 -1.55
N GLY A 110 -4.44 7.13 -1.98
CA GLY A 110 -3.28 7.13 -2.86
C GLY A 110 -2.38 8.32 -2.62
N ALA A 111 -1.15 8.22 -3.09
CA ALA A 111 -0.16 9.29 -3.03
C ALA A 111 0.82 9.23 -4.20
N GLN A 112 1.57 10.31 -4.37
CA GLN A 112 2.78 10.39 -5.17
C GLN A 112 3.91 10.81 -4.26
N ILE A 113 5.03 10.08 -4.30
CA ILE A 113 6.23 10.35 -3.50
C ILE A 113 7.48 10.32 -4.39
N PRO A 114 8.60 10.94 -4.00
CA PRO A 114 9.84 10.86 -4.77
C PRO A 114 10.37 9.43 -4.90
N ILE A 115 10.98 9.12 -6.04
CA ILE A 115 11.62 7.82 -6.30
C ILE A 115 12.75 7.58 -5.30
N GLY A 116 12.84 6.35 -4.77
CA GLY A 116 13.83 5.96 -3.77
C GLY A 116 13.39 6.17 -2.32
N THR A 117 12.19 6.72 -2.09
CA THR A 117 11.65 6.95 -0.73
C THR A 117 10.68 5.86 -0.26
N GLU A 118 10.37 4.86 -1.08
CA GLU A 118 9.33 3.84 -0.84
C GLU A 118 9.51 3.11 0.48
N GLU A 119 10.75 2.68 0.77
CA GLU A 119 11.07 1.97 2.01
C GLU A 119 10.87 2.86 3.23
N ALA A 120 11.42 4.08 3.21
CA ALA A 120 11.30 5.03 4.30
C ALA A 120 9.84 5.46 4.52
N PHE A 121 9.09 5.66 3.43
CA PHE A 121 7.66 5.92 3.45
C PHE A 121 6.90 4.78 4.12
N LEU A 122 7.17 3.53 3.74
CA LEU A 122 6.49 2.36 4.29
C LEU A 122 6.78 2.20 5.79
N GLN A 123 8.03 2.40 6.23
CA GLN A 123 8.40 2.37 7.64
C GLN A 123 7.68 3.46 8.44
N HIS A 124 7.65 4.68 7.91
CA HIS A 124 6.97 5.78 8.59
C HIS A 124 5.45 5.54 8.67
N LEU A 125 4.83 5.05 7.59
CA LEU A 125 3.41 4.71 7.59
C LEU A 125 3.09 3.59 8.59
N ASN A 126 3.99 2.61 8.76
CA ASN A 126 3.88 1.57 9.78
C ASN A 126 3.83 2.16 11.20
N GLU A 127 4.66 3.16 11.50
CA GLU A 127 4.66 3.88 12.79
C GLU A 127 3.38 4.71 12.98
N LEU A 128 2.92 5.41 11.95
CA LEU A 128 1.69 6.21 12.02
C LEU A 128 0.47 5.33 12.31
N ILE A 129 0.37 4.19 11.61
CA ILE A 129 -0.71 3.23 11.84
C ILE A 129 -0.59 2.62 13.23
N SER A 130 0.62 2.24 13.66
CA SER A 130 0.86 1.75 15.01
C SER A 130 0.28 2.66 16.08
N LYS A 131 0.47 3.99 15.96
CA LYS A 131 -0.10 4.96 16.91
C LYS A 131 -1.62 5.06 16.77
N ASN A 132 -2.12 5.06 15.54
CA ASN A 132 -3.55 5.21 15.28
C ASN A 132 -4.41 4.04 15.77
N ILE A 133 -3.94 2.79 15.65
CA ILE A 133 -4.69 1.60 16.06
C ILE A 133 -4.14 0.93 17.33
N GLY A 134 -2.92 1.27 17.76
CA GLY A 134 -2.25 0.69 18.94
C GLY A 134 -2.60 1.35 20.27
N GLU A 135 -3.11 2.58 20.27
CA GLU A 135 -3.62 3.22 21.49
C GLU A 135 -4.95 2.64 21.99
N GLY A 136 -5.55 1.69 21.26
CA GLY A 136 -6.83 1.07 21.60
C GLY A 136 -6.76 -0.25 22.37
N HIS A 137 -5.61 -0.67 22.91
CA HIS A 137 -5.44 -1.95 23.65
C HIS A 137 -4.65 -1.80 24.98
N ALA A 138 -4.67 -0.61 25.59
CA ALA A 138 -4.22 -0.42 26.95
C ALA A 138 -5.42 -0.18 27.88
N ASP A 139 -6.23 -1.22 28.08
CA ASP A 139 -7.18 -1.37 29.20
C ASP A 139 -7.39 -2.87 29.50
#